data_AF-A0A9X3IV55-F1
#
_entry.id   AF-A0A9X3IV55-F1
#
_cell.length_a   1.000
_cell.length_b   1.000
_cell.length_c   1.000
_cell.angle_alpha   90.00
_cell.angle_beta   90.00
_cell.angle_gamma   90.00
#
_symmetry.space_group_name_H-M   'P 1'
#
loop_
_entity.id
_entity.type
_entity.pdbx_description
1 polymer ?
#
loop_
_entity_poly.entity_id
_entity_poly.type
_entity_poly.pdbx_seq_one_letter_code
_entity_poly.pdbx_strand_id
1 'polypeptide(L)'
;MGKPATALVVSLVLAACKSEPGDESTGSGSDGSSTTTTSAATLEPTTAGPTTAEPTSTSTTSGDTETSTTGVDEALCADYCADVMTNCLDPQAQYPNADSCKRACASFPAGARGDVSGNSYACRRYHTDAAAMDAPTHCVHAGPGGGGACGDNCDGFCALAVSVCPGEHPSLDVCLATCAGFTDDEKFDVGDVAGDTLACRLYHLTVAATGETDAAVHCPHTLQDSPPCM
;
A
#
# COMPACT_ATOMS: atom_id res chain seq x y z
N MET A 1 -20.14 25.95 49.18
CA MET A 1 -19.76 24.52 49.32
C MET A 1 -18.78 24.16 48.22
N GLY A 2 -17.48 24.15 48.50
CA GLY A 2 -16.43 23.72 47.57
C GLY A 2 -16.05 22.27 47.85
N LYS A 3 -16.02 21.42 46.82
CA LYS A 3 -15.47 20.06 46.89
C LYS A 3 -13.97 20.11 46.60
N PRO A 4 -13.10 19.45 47.39
CA PRO A 4 -11.69 19.33 47.05
C PRO A 4 -11.49 18.25 45.97
N ALA A 5 -10.71 18.58 44.94
CA ALA A 5 -10.22 17.65 43.93
C ALA A 5 -9.02 16.89 44.50
N THR A 6 -9.11 15.57 44.53
CA THR A 6 -8.01 14.66 44.92
C THR A 6 -7.11 14.44 43.71
N ALA A 7 -5.85 14.88 43.82
CA ALA A 7 -4.82 14.62 42.82
C ALA A 7 -4.32 13.17 42.96
N LEU A 8 -4.41 12.40 41.87
CA LEU A 8 -3.85 11.06 41.75
C LEU A 8 -2.41 11.20 41.23
N VAL A 9 -1.43 10.88 42.08
CA VAL A 9 -0.01 10.81 41.69
C VAL A 9 0.26 9.42 41.15
N VAL A 10 0.42 9.29 39.83
CA VAL A 10 0.89 8.06 39.19
C VAL A 10 2.40 8.13 39.09
N SER A 11 3.09 7.35 39.93
CA SER A 11 4.54 7.17 39.87
C SER A 11 4.89 6.24 38.70
N LEU A 12 5.51 6.80 37.65
CA LEU A 12 6.08 6.06 36.53
C LEU A 12 7.45 5.51 36.96
N VAL A 13 7.58 4.18 37.01
CA VAL A 13 8.85 3.49 37.22
C VAL A 13 9.53 3.33 35.85
N LEU A 14 10.61 4.08 35.62
CA LEU A 14 11.52 3.85 34.49
C LEU A 14 12.29 2.54 34.73
N ALA A 15 12.07 1.55 33.86
CA ALA A 15 12.95 0.41 33.71
C ALA A 15 13.84 0.63 32.48
N ALA A 16 15.12 0.92 32.72
CA ALA A 16 16.16 0.97 31.70
C ALA A 16 16.64 -0.47 31.43
N CYS A 17 16.46 -0.94 30.20
CA CYS A 17 17.13 -2.15 29.70
C CYS A 17 18.25 -1.73 28.75
N LYS A 18 19.40 -2.34 29.01
CA LYS A 18 20.74 -2.02 28.54
C LYS A 18 21.05 -2.85 27.29
N SER A 19 21.50 -2.20 26.22
CA SER A 19 21.97 -2.86 25.00
C SER A 19 23.42 -3.33 25.17
N GLU A 20 23.71 -4.57 24.76
CA GLU A 20 25.07 -5.10 24.58
C GLU A 20 25.39 -5.19 23.07
N PRO A 21 26.66 -4.99 22.66
CA PRO A 21 27.07 -5.04 21.26
C PRO A 21 27.61 -6.43 20.86
N GLY A 22 27.34 -6.84 19.63
CA GLY A 22 28.03 -7.92 18.93
C GLY A 22 27.64 -7.85 17.46
N ASP A 23 28.45 -8.22 16.48
CA ASP A 23 29.84 -8.63 16.39
C ASP A 23 30.16 -8.53 14.88
N GLU A 24 31.36 -8.09 14.53
CA GLU A 24 31.75 -7.85 13.16
C GLU A 24 31.99 -9.18 12.43
N SER A 25 31.41 -9.36 11.24
CA SER A 25 31.82 -10.45 10.34
C SER A 25 31.99 -9.96 8.91
N THR A 26 33.26 -9.79 8.57
CA THR A 26 33.80 -9.64 7.22
C THR A 26 33.65 -10.94 6.43
N GLY A 27 33.15 -10.87 5.19
CA GLY A 27 33.09 -12.02 4.28
C GLY A 27 33.23 -11.60 2.82
N SER A 28 34.44 -11.80 2.28
CA SER A 28 34.88 -11.60 0.90
C SER A 28 33.97 -12.20 -0.17
N GLY A 29 33.99 -11.55 -1.34
CA GLY A 29 33.22 -11.94 -2.51
C GLY A 29 33.70 -13.16 -3.28
N SER A 30 33.06 -13.39 -4.42
CA SER A 30 33.58 -14.18 -5.54
C SER A 30 32.79 -13.85 -6.80
N ASP A 31 33.51 -13.34 -7.79
CA ASP A 31 33.11 -13.29 -9.19
C ASP A 31 32.82 -14.70 -9.72
N GLY A 32 31.71 -14.85 -10.42
CA GLY A 32 31.25 -16.12 -10.99
C GLY A 32 30.70 -15.93 -12.40
N SER A 33 31.60 -15.67 -13.34
CA SER A 33 31.37 -15.73 -14.78
C SER A 33 31.19 -17.18 -15.25
N SER A 34 30.08 -17.50 -15.92
CA SER A 34 29.86 -18.65 -16.83
C SER A 34 28.36 -18.74 -17.15
N THR A 35 27.85 -19.04 -18.33
CA THR A 35 28.39 -19.46 -19.61
C THR A 35 27.23 -19.35 -20.60
N THR A 36 27.51 -18.82 -21.78
CA THR A 36 26.62 -18.82 -22.94
C THR A 36 26.46 -20.26 -23.45
N THR A 37 25.24 -20.80 -23.42
CA THR A 37 24.94 -22.07 -24.11
C THR A 37 24.07 -21.78 -25.32
N THR A 38 24.71 -21.82 -26.48
CA THR A 38 24.09 -21.90 -27.80
C THR A 38 23.59 -23.31 -28.03
N SER A 39 22.30 -23.48 -28.33
CA SER A 39 21.79 -24.66 -29.02
C SER A 39 20.73 -24.25 -30.03
N ALA A 40 21.06 -24.48 -31.30
CA ALA A 40 20.20 -24.33 -32.46
C ALA A 40 19.63 -25.69 -32.89
N ALA A 41 18.33 -25.73 -33.20
CA ALA A 41 17.64 -26.74 -34.02
C ALA A 41 16.33 -26.07 -34.49
N THR A 42 16.21 -25.53 -35.70
CA THR A 42 15.97 -26.16 -37.04
C THR A 42 14.77 -27.12 -37.09
N LEU A 43 13.64 -26.57 -37.59
CA LEU A 43 12.64 -27.06 -38.58
C LEU A 43 11.99 -28.46 -38.34
N GLU A 44 10.66 -28.65 -38.42
CA GLU A 44 9.76 -28.48 -39.58
C GLU A 44 8.26 -28.61 -39.20
N PRO A 45 7.32 -28.31 -40.13
CA PRO A 45 5.90 -28.02 -39.84
C PRO A 45 4.97 -29.24 -39.99
N THR A 46 3.78 -29.21 -39.39
CA THR A 46 2.71 -30.20 -39.70
C THR A 46 1.31 -29.58 -39.63
N THR A 47 0.79 -29.34 -40.84
CA THR A 47 -0.55 -29.69 -41.38
C THR A 47 -1.82 -29.45 -40.56
N ALA A 48 -2.74 -28.72 -41.22
CA ALA A 48 -4.10 -28.39 -40.83
C ALA A 48 -5.15 -29.50 -41.07
N GLY A 49 -6.22 -29.42 -40.28
CA GLY A 49 -7.61 -29.81 -40.63
C GLY A 49 -8.23 -30.93 -39.78
N PRO A 50 -9.57 -31.11 -39.74
CA PRO A 50 -10.68 -30.20 -40.04
C PRO A 50 -11.72 -30.05 -38.89
N THR A 51 -12.60 -29.08 -39.11
CA THR A 51 -13.93 -28.76 -38.54
C THR A 51 -14.68 -29.86 -37.78
N THR A 52 -15.23 -29.51 -36.60
CA THR A 52 -16.52 -30.05 -36.12
C THR A 52 -17.26 -28.93 -35.38
N ALA A 53 -18.51 -28.72 -35.77
CA ALA A 53 -19.42 -27.72 -35.25
C ALA A 53 -20.34 -28.31 -34.17
N GLU A 54 -20.72 -27.43 -33.22
CA GLU A 54 -21.89 -27.46 -32.32
C GLU A 54 -21.96 -28.49 -31.17
N PRO A 55 -22.64 -28.18 -30.04
CA PRO A 55 -23.81 -27.31 -29.93
C PRO A 55 -23.66 -26.04 -29.07
N THR A 56 -24.40 -25.04 -29.55
CA THR A 56 -24.86 -23.83 -28.87
C THR A 56 -25.36 -24.14 -27.45
N SER A 57 -24.59 -23.72 -26.44
CA SER A 57 -25.10 -23.56 -25.07
C SER A 57 -25.34 -22.07 -24.85
N THR A 58 -26.62 -21.70 -24.87
CA THR A 58 -27.14 -20.42 -24.40
C THR A 58 -26.83 -20.26 -22.92
N SER A 59 -25.64 -19.74 -22.62
CA SER A 59 -25.35 -19.10 -21.35
C SER A 59 -25.87 -17.68 -21.44
N THR A 60 -26.93 -17.41 -20.69
CA THR A 60 -27.46 -16.09 -20.41
C THR A 60 -26.33 -15.22 -19.85
N THR A 61 -25.66 -14.48 -20.72
CA THR A 61 -24.92 -13.29 -20.34
C THR A 61 -25.97 -12.28 -19.92
N SER A 62 -26.27 -12.25 -18.63
CA SER A 62 -26.77 -11.02 -18.02
C SER A 62 -25.69 -9.99 -18.23
N GLY A 63 -25.91 -9.14 -19.24
CA GLY A 63 -25.17 -7.91 -19.40
C GLY A 63 -25.54 -7.03 -18.21
N ASP A 64 -24.72 -7.09 -17.17
CA ASP A 64 -24.61 -5.96 -16.28
C ASP A 64 -23.87 -4.89 -17.05
N THR A 65 -24.63 -3.84 -17.32
CA THR A 65 -24.21 -2.58 -17.92
C THR A 65 -22.86 -2.17 -17.31
N GLU A 66 -21.80 -2.34 -18.09
CA GLU A 66 -20.53 -1.62 -17.99
C GLU A 66 -20.85 -0.13 -18.11
N THR A 67 -21.33 0.44 -17.01
CA THR A 67 -21.02 1.82 -16.69
C THR A 67 -19.60 1.74 -16.21
N SER A 68 -18.65 2.08 -17.08
CA SER A 68 -17.28 2.36 -16.68
C SER A 68 -17.32 3.58 -15.74
N THR A 69 -17.63 3.32 -14.47
CA THR A 69 -17.29 4.20 -13.37
C THR A 69 -15.84 3.92 -13.07
N THR A 70 -14.99 4.91 -13.33
CA THR A 70 -13.54 4.91 -13.09
C THR A 70 -13.17 4.83 -11.60
N GLY A 71 -14.02 4.26 -10.74
CA GLY A 71 -13.84 4.23 -9.29
C GLY A 71 -14.34 2.92 -8.67
N VAL A 72 -13.79 2.59 -7.49
CA VAL A 72 -14.15 1.42 -6.70
C VAL A 72 -15.48 1.69 -5.99
N ASP A 73 -16.37 0.70 -5.97
CA ASP A 73 -17.65 0.80 -5.25
C ASP A 73 -17.43 0.87 -3.72
N GLU A 74 -18.22 1.68 -3.02
CA GLU A 74 -18.08 1.88 -1.56
C GLU A 74 -18.19 0.56 -0.78
N ALA A 75 -19.05 -0.38 -1.20
CA ALA A 75 -19.18 -1.67 -0.54
C ALA A 75 -17.90 -2.51 -0.73
N LEU A 76 -17.27 -2.45 -1.90
CA LEU A 76 -15.99 -3.11 -2.16
C LEU A 76 -14.88 -2.55 -1.25
N CYS A 77 -14.89 -1.24 -0.99
CA CYS A 77 -13.98 -0.63 -0.04
C CYS A 77 -14.28 -1.02 1.41
N ALA A 78 -15.55 -1.13 1.80
CA ALA A 78 -15.92 -1.58 3.13
C ALA A 78 -15.41 -3.01 3.42
N ASP A 79 -15.61 -3.94 2.48
CA ASP A 79 -15.16 -5.33 2.63
C ASP A 79 -13.63 -5.43 2.69
N TYR A 80 -12.94 -4.77 1.76
CA TYR A 80 -11.49 -4.69 1.76
C TYR A 80 -10.93 -4.13 3.08
N CYS A 81 -11.54 -3.05 3.59
CA CYS A 81 -11.09 -2.41 4.82
C CYS A 81 -11.35 -3.27 6.06
N ALA A 82 -12.47 -4.01 6.10
CA ALA A 82 -12.70 -4.98 7.16
C ALA A 82 -11.64 -6.09 7.16
N ASP A 83 -11.32 -6.63 5.99
CA ASP A 83 -10.36 -7.73 5.85
C ASP A 83 -8.93 -7.28 6.13
N VAL A 84 -8.48 -6.15 5.57
CA VAL A 84 -7.11 -5.66 5.78
C VAL A 84 -6.88 -5.29 7.24
N MET A 85 -7.85 -4.69 7.92
CA MET A 85 -7.74 -4.39 9.35
C MET A 85 -7.86 -5.63 10.24
N THR A 86 -8.37 -6.74 9.72
CA THR A 86 -8.40 -8.03 10.43
C THR A 86 -7.09 -8.79 10.26
N ASN A 87 -6.54 -8.79 9.04
CA ASN A 87 -5.37 -9.58 8.68
C ASN A 87 -4.05 -8.86 8.98
N CYS A 88 -4.06 -7.53 8.95
CA CYS A 88 -2.91 -6.67 9.17
C CYS A 88 -3.07 -5.90 10.49
N LEU A 89 -2.74 -6.57 11.59
CA LEU A 89 -2.66 -5.99 12.94
C LEU A 89 -1.22 -5.61 13.26
N ASP A 90 -0.98 -4.93 14.39
CA ASP A 90 0.36 -4.56 14.83
C ASP A 90 1.32 -5.77 14.86
N PRO A 91 2.56 -5.63 14.33
CA PRO A 91 3.19 -4.43 13.78
C PRO A 91 3.07 -4.29 12.25
N GLN A 92 2.05 -4.88 11.64
CA GLN A 92 1.77 -4.84 10.19
C GLN A 92 0.55 -3.98 9.86
N ALA A 93 -0.01 -3.23 10.80
CA ALA A 93 -1.17 -2.38 10.55
C ALA A 93 -0.91 -1.41 9.38
N GLN A 94 -1.88 -1.31 8.47
CA GLN A 94 -1.73 -0.52 7.23
C GLN A 94 -2.55 0.78 7.24
N TYR A 95 -3.51 0.91 8.16
CA TYR A 95 -4.36 2.09 8.27
C TYR A 95 -4.64 2.39 9.75
N PRO A 96 -4.69 3.67 10.15
CA PRO A 96 -4.99 4.03 11.53
C PRO A 96 -6.45 3.72 11.91
N ASN A 97 -7.37 3.74 10.95
CA ASN A 97 -8.78 3.37 11.14
C ASN A 97 -9.50 3.09 9.81
N ALA A 98 -10.76 2.66 9.92
CA ALA A 98 -11.59 2.29 8.77
C ALA A 98 -11.89 3.48 7.84
N ASP A 99 -11.97 4.70 8.35
CA ASP A 99 -12.26 5.88 7.52
C ASP A 99 -11.05 6.27 6.65
N SER A 100 -9.84 6.21 7.22
CA SER A 100 -8.59 6.31 6.45
C SER A 100 -8.50 5.25 5.36
N CYS A 101 -8.79 3.99 5.70
CA CYS A 101 -8.76 2.90 4.75
C CYS A 101 -9.74 3.09 3.59
N LYS A 102 -11.02 3.43 3.87
CA LYS A 102 -12.03 3.59 2.82
C LYS A 102 -11.70 4.75 1.89
N ARG A 103 -11.20 5.87 2.42
CA ARG A 103 -10.77 7.02 1.61
C ARG A 103 -9.56 6.68 0.74
N ALA A 104 -8.61 5.90 1.26
CA ALA A 104 -7.51 5.35 0.48
C ALA A 104 -8.03 4.44 -0.65
N CYS A 105 -8.88 3.47 -0.31
CA CYS A 105 -9.47 2.54 -1.28
C CYS A 105 -10.17 3.26 -2.44
N ALA A 106 -10.99 4.26 -2.15
CA ALA A 106 -11.72 5.02 -3.15
C ALA A 106 -10.80 5.82 -4.11
N SER A 107 -9.54 6.03 -3.73
CA SER A 107 -8.54 6.77 -4.53
C SER A 107 -7.77 5.86 -5.49
N PHE A 108 -7.84 4.53 -5.32
CA PHE A 108 -7.13 3.60 -6.19
C PHE A 108 -7.92 3.28 -7.46
N PRO A 109 -7.25 3.10 -8.61
CA PRO A 109 -7.85 2.47 -9.77
C PRO A 109 -8.42 1.10 -9.40
N ALA A 110 -9.56 0.71 -9.99
CA ALA A 110 -10.21 -0.56 -9.67
C ALA A 110 -9.31 -1.78 -9.98
N GLY A 111 -8.63 -1.78 -11.13
CA GLY A 111 -7.85 -2.92 -11.62
C GLY A 111 -8.71 -4.05 -12.19
N ALA A 112 -8.06 -5.13 -12.62
CA ALA A 112 -8.72 -6.35 -13.08
C ALA A 112 -8.76 -7.40 -11.96
N ARG A 113 -9.83 -8.22 -11.96
CA ARG A 113 -9.95 -9.32 -11.01
C ARG A 113 -8.75 -10.27 -11.12
N GLY A 114 -8.09 -10.51 -9.99
CA GLY A 114 -6.92 -11.39 -9.93
C GLY A 114 -5.60 -10.70 -10.22
N ASP A 115 -5.57 -9.37 -10.37
CA ASP A 115 -4.34 -8.61 -10.34
C ASP A 115 -3.56 -8.93 -9.05
N VAL A 116 -2.28 -9.25 -9.22
CA VAL A 116 -1.32 -9.46 -8.13
C VAL A 116 -0.19 -8.42 -8.16
N SER A 117 -0.31 -7.45 -9.06
CA SER A 117 0.63 -6.35 -9.23
C SER A 117 -0.04 -5.11 -9.82
N GLY A 118 0.59 -3.96 -9.66
CA GLY A 118 0.13 -2.67 -10.20
C GLY A 118 -0.74 -1.89 -9.21
N ASN A 119 -0.77 -0.57 -9.34
CA ASN A 119 -1.49 0.32 -8.43
C ASN A 119 -3.00 0.24 -8.59
N SER A 120 -3.60 -0.78 -7.97
CA SER A 120 -5.04 -1.00 -8.02
C SER A 120 -5.60 -1.52 -6.70
N TYR A 121 -6.91 -1.32 -6.53
CA TYR A 121 -7.73 -1.97 -5.52
C TYR A 121 -7.68 -3.50 -5.65
N ALA A 122 -7.80 -4.04 -6.87
CA ALA A 122 -7.81 -5.49 -7.08
C ALA A 122 -6.50 -6.16 -6.60
N CYS A 123 -5.35 -5.53 -6.85
CA CYS A 123 -4.07 -5.99 -6.33
C CYS A 123 -4.05 -5.96 -4.79
N ARG A 124 -4.47 -4.85 -4.19
CA ARG A 124 -4.52 -4.72 -2.71
C ARG A 124 -5.46 -5.75 -2.09
N ARG A 125 -6.61 -6.01 -2.71
CA ARG A 125 -7.55 -7.06 -2.28
C ARG A 125 -6.90 -8.45 -2.29
N TYR A 126 -6.14 -8.79 -3.34
CA TYR A 126 -5.38 -10.05 -3.39
C TYR A 126 -4.38 -10.14 -2.23
N HIS A 127 -3.62 -9.09 -1.98
CA HIS A 127 -2.63 -9.07 -0.90
C HIS A 127 -3.27 -9.07 0.49
N THR A 128 -4.43 -8.46 0.66
CA THR A 128 -5.24 -8.59 1.89
C THR A 128 -5.66 -10.03 2.15
N ASP A 129 -6.11 -10.78 1.14
CA ASP A 129 -6.44 -12.21 1.30
C ASP A 129 -5.20 -13.04 1.65
N ALA A 130 -4.08 -12.79 0.97
CA ALA A 130 -2.83 -13.50 1.21
C ALA A 130 -2.26 -13.21 2.62
N ALA A 131 -2.48 -12.01 3.16
CA ALA A 131 -2.07 -11.63 4.51
C ALA A 131 -2.74 -12.47 5.62
N ALA A 132 -3.89 -13.10 5.36
CA ALA A 132 -4.49 -14.04 6.30
C ALA A 132 -3.58 -15.25 6.59
N MET A 133 -2.63 -15.55 5.69
CA MET A 133 -1.67 -16.64 5.81
C MET A 133 -0.26 -16.16 6.15
N ASP A 134 0.16 -15.00 5.62
CA ASP A 134 1.50 -14.43 5.84
C ASP A 134 1.46 -12.89 5.86
N ALA A 135 1.01 -12.34 7.00
CA ALA A 135 0.89 -10.90 7.19
C ALA A 135 2.22 -10.12 7.01
N PRO A 136 3.38 -10.56 7.55
CA PRO A 136 4.64 -9.84 7.39
C PRO A 136 5.06 -9.62 5.93
N THR A 137 4.73 -10.55 5.04
CA THR A 137 5.03 -10.42 3.61
C THR A 137 3.99 -9.58 2.89
N HIS A 138 2.71 -9.81 3.16
CA HIS A 138 1.65 -9.28 2.28
C HIS A 138 1.03 -7.96 2.72
N CYS A 139 1.09 -7.59 4.00
CA CYS A 139 0.43 -6.37 4.48
C CYS A 139 0.97 -5.10 3.83
N VAL A 140 2.29 -5.01 3.64
CA VAL A 140 2.91 -3.82 3.00
C VAL A 140 2.42 -3.58 1.57
N HIS A 141 1.99 -4.64 0.88
CA HIS A 141 1.43 -4.56 -0.48
C HIS A 141 -0.06 -4.20 -0.48
N ALA A 142 -0.78 -4.64 0.57
CA ALA A 142 -2.18 -4.30 0.75
C ALA A 142 -2.38 -2.84 1.14
N GLY A 143 -1.37 -2.19 1.72
CA GLY A 143 -1.51 -0.85 2.31
C GLY A 143 -1.54 0.34 1.34
N PRO A 144 -1.46 1.56 1.89
CA PRO A 144 -1.61 2.81 1.14
C PRO A 144 -0.52 3.00 0.07
N GLY A 145 0.75 2.70 0.39
CA GLY A 145 1.87 2.82 -0.56
C GLY A 145 1.87 1.74 -1.64
N GLY A 146 1.58 0.47 -1.29
CA GLY A 146 1.56 -0.65 -2.22
C GLY A 146 2.87 -1.44 -2.31
N GLY A 147 3.93 -0.99 -1.62
CA GLY A 147 5.11 -1.80 -1.29
C GLY A 147 5.83 -2.41 -2.49
N GLY A 148 5.74 -1.79 -3.67
CA GLY A 148 6.33 -2.25 -4.93
C GLY A 148 5.55 -3.36 -5.66
N ALA A 149 4.66 -4.09 -4.98
CA ALA A 149 3.82 -5.10 -5.63
C ALA A 149 2.59 -4.43 -6.26
N CYS A 150 1.81 -3.72 -5.45
CA CYS A 150 0.61 -3.02 -5.90
C CYS A 150 0.92 -1.57 -6.29
N GLY A 151 1.92 -1.40 -7.15
CA GLY A 151 2.53 -0.11 -7.48
C GLY A 151 3.73 0.22 -6.60
N ASP A 152 4.58 1.11 -7.09
CA ASP A 152 5.64 1.69 -6.26
C ASP A 152 4.99 2.56 -5.17
N ASN A 153 5.70 2.81 -4.06
CA ASN A 153 5.11 3.55 -2.95
C ASN A 153 4.63 4.96 -3.35
N CYS A 154 5.29 5.59 -4.33
CA CYS A 154 4.86 6.86 -4.91
C CYS A 154 3.54 6.76 -5.68
N ASP A 155 3.24 5.64 -6.34
CA ASP A 155 1.98 5.45 -7.05
C ASP A 155 0.81 5.45 -6.06
N GLY A 156 0.94 4.67 -4.97
CA GLY A 156 -0.07 4.60 -3.92
C GLY A 156 -0.21 5.91 -3.15
N PHE A 157 0.92 6.50 -2.74
CA PHE A 157 0.96 7.80 -2.08
C PHE A 157 0.27 8.87 -2.94
N CYS A 158 0.63 9.02 -4.21
CA CYS A 158 0.11 10.09 -5.04
C CYS A 158 -1.33 9.88 -5.50
N ALA A 159 -1.78 8.63 -5.67
CA ALA A 159 -3.20 8.36 -5.91
C ALA A 159 -4.06 8.89 -4.75
N LEU A 160 -3.62 8.66 -3.51
CA LEU A 160 -4.31 9.15 -2.32
C LEU A 160 -4.13 10.67 -2.10
N ALA A 161 -2.90 11.18 -2.28
CA ALA A 161 -2.55 12.55 -1.97
C ALA A 161 -3.34 13.58 -2.79
N VAL A 162 -3.53 13.33 -4.09
CA VAL A 162 -4.30 14.23 -4.95
C VAL A 162 -5.79 14.27 -4.61
N SER A 163 -6.30 13.22 -3.97
CA SER A 163 -7.70 13.15 -3.53
C SER A 163 -7.89 13.77 -2.14
N VAL A 164 -6.97 13.54 -1.21
CA VAL A 164 -7.11 13.95 0.21
C VAL A 164 -6.52 15.33 0.46
N CYS A 165 -5.42 15.67 -0.21
CA CYS A 165 -4.66 16.90 -0.02
C CYS A 165 -4.48 17.66 -1.36
N PRO A 166 -5.56 18.03 -2.08
CA PRO A 166 -5.45 18.67 -3.38
C PRO A 166 -4.81 20.08 -3.34
N GLY A 167 -4.72 20.69 -2.16
CA GLY A 167 -4.00 21.96 -1.97
C GLY A 167 -2.49 21.79 -2.08
N GLU A 168 -1.98 20.69 -1.52
CA GLU A 168 -0.56 20.31 -1.50
C GLU A 168 -0.17 19.54 -2.76
N HIS A 169 -1.09 18.70 -3.28
CA HIS A 169 -0.87 17.81 -4.42
C HIS A 169 -1.91 18.07 -5.51
N PRO A 170 -1.75 19.12 -6.33
CA PRO A 170 -2.79 19.58 -7.26
C PRO A 170 -3.00 18.65 -8.46
N SER A 171 -2.05 17.75 -8.74
CA SER A 171 -2.17 16.77 -9.83
C SER A 171 -1.25 15.58 -9.58
N LEU A 172 -1.57 14.45 -10.22
CA LEU A 172 -0.80 13.23 -10.10
C LEU A 172 0.65 13.41 -10.56
N ASP A 173 0.86 14.06 -11.71
CA ASP A 173 2.21 14.27 -12.27
C ASP A 173 3.10 15.12 -11.36
N VAL A 174 2.54 16.19 -10.77
CA VAL A 174 3.28 17.06 -9.82
C VAL A 174 3.62 16.30 -8.54
N CYS A 175 2.68 15.50 -8.03
CA CYS A 175 2.92 14.68 -6.86
C CYS A 175 4.02 13.66 -7.14
N LEU A 176 3.95 12.91 -8.24
CA LEU A 176 4.93 11.87 -8.58
C LEU A 176 6.33 12.45 -8.76
N ALA A 177 6.45 13.61 -9.40
CA ALA A 177 7.72 14.31 -9.56
C ALA A 177 8.35 14.72 -8.21
N THR A 178 7.51 15.12 -7.24
CA THR A 178 7.96 15.46 -5.88
C THR A 178 8.33 14.19 -5.11
N CYS A 179 7.50 13.15 -5.20
CA CYS A 179 7.68 11.90 -4.48
C CYS A 179 8.98 11.18 -4.85
N ALA A 180 9.42 11.29 -6.10
CA ALA A 180 10.71 10.75 -6.56
C ALA A 180 11.93 11.34 -5.81
N GLY A 181 11.77 12.45 -5.08
CA GLY A 181 12.79 13.06 -4.23
C GLY A 181 12.81 12.54 -2.78
N PHE A 182 11.82 11.74 -2.36
CA PHE A 182 11.75 11.21 -1.00
C PHE A 182 12.57 9.92 -0.86
N THR A 183 13.15 9.70 0.33
CA THR A 183 13.82 8.44 0.65
C THR A 183 12.79 7.32 0.82
N ASP A 184 12.92 6.23 0.05
CA ASP A 184 11.98 5.09 0.05
C ASP A 184 12.69 3.76 0.39
N ASP A 185 13.47 3.77 1.47
CA ASP A 185 14.15 2.59 2.01
C ASP A 185 13.49 2.02 3.28
N GLU A 186 12.52 2.76 3.82
CA GLU A 186 11.72 2.39 4.99
C GLU A 186 10.38 1.78 4.58
N LYS A 187 9.99 0.69 5.24
CA LYS A 187 8.66 0.12 5.08
C LYS A 187 7.65 0.97 5.84
N PHE A 188 6.51 1.23 5.21
CA PHE A 188 5.39 1.90 5.87
C PHE A 188 4.96 1.18 7.16
N ASP A 189 4.80 1.95 8.22
CA ASP A 189 4.22 1.58 9.50
C ASP A 189 3.29 2.69 10.00
N VAL A 190 2.18 2.33 10.65
CA VAL A 190 1.21 3.32 11.18
C VAL A 190 1.74 4.09 12.39
N GLY A 191 2.92 3.75 12.91
CA GLY A 191 3.64 4.47 13.96
C GLY A 191 4.79 5.32 13.43
N ASP A 192 5.02 5.40 12.11
CA ASP A 192 6.11 6.17 11.51
C ASP A 192 5.79 7.68 11.47
N VAL A 193 5.91 8.32 12.63
CA VAL A 193 5.50 9.71 12.83
C VAL A 193 6.59 10.75 12.52
N ALA A 194 7.81 10.32 12.17
CA ALA A 194 8.94 11.22 11.98
C ALA A 194 10.09 10.61 11.16
N GLY A 195 10.84 11.46 10.45
CA GLY A 195 12.00 11.07 9.62
C GLY A 195 11.85 11.50 8.16
N ASP A 196 12.95 11.76 7.46
CA ASP A 196 12.90 12.20 6.05
C ASP A 196 12.75 11.01 5.08
N THR A 197 11.61 10.33 5.21
CA THR A 197 11.24 9.16 4.41
C THR A 197 9.85 9.31 3.80
N LEU A 198 9.59 8.58 2.72
CA LEU A 198 8.26 8.43 2.15
C LEU A 198 7.31 7.73 3.12
N ALA A 199 7.82 6.86 4.00
CA ALA A 199 7.02 6.18 5.02
C ALA A 199 6.43 7.18 6.03
N CYS A 200 7.21 8.15 6.53
CA CYS A 200 6.71 9.25 7.39
C CYS A 200 5.62 10.08 6.70
N ARG A 201 5.80 10.35 5.40
CA ARG A 201 4.85 11.13 4.61
C ARG A 201 3.56 10.35 4.33
N LEU A 202 3.68 9.05 4.09
CA LEU A 202 2.55 8.12 3.99
C LEU A 202 1.78 8.06 5.31
N TYR A 203 2.46 8.02 6.46
CA TYR A 203 1.81 8.09 7.77
C TYR A 203 0.94 9.33 7.87
N HIS A 204 1.50 10.52 7.64
CA HIS A 204 0.73 11.75 7.70
C HIS A 204 -0.42 11.78 6.68
N LEU A 205 -0.22 11.25 5.48
CA LEU A 205 -1.29 11.14 4.50
C LEU A 205 -2.41 10.21 4.96
N THR A 206 -2.10 9.09 5.60
CA THR A 206 -3.13 8.18 6.16
C THR A 206 -3.88 8.80 7.33
N VAL A 207 -3.24 9.65 8.14
CA VAL A 207 -3.92 10.43 9.17
C VAL A 207 -4.76 11.54 8.55
N ALA A 208 -4.26 12.25 7.53
CA ALA A 208 -5.07 13.22 6.77
C ALA A 208 -6.33 12.58 6.18
N ALA A 209 -6.24 11.31 5.77
CA ALA A 209 -7.35 10.54 5.25
C ALA A 209 -8.39 10.13 6.31
N THR A 210 -8.26 10.46 7.61
CA THR A 210 -9.31 10.13 8.61
C THR A 210 -10.48 11.10 8.58
N GLY A 211 -10.30 12.32 8.06
CA GLY A 211 -11.36 13.32 7.96
C GLY A 211 -10.83 14.72 7.64
N GLU A 212 -11.75 15.66 7.39
CA GLU A 212 -11.40 17.04 6.98
C GLU A 212 -10.58 17.80 8.05
N THR A 213 -10.91 17.59 9.33
CA THR A 213 -10.16 18.20 10.43
C THR A 213 -8.72 17.71 10.46
N ASP A 214 -8.51 16.41 10.28
CA ASP A 214 -7.17 15.81 10.28
C ASP A 214 -6.41 16.18 9.01
N ALA A 215 -7.08 16.25 7.87
CA ALA A 215 -6.50 16.75 6.62
C ALA A 215 -5.91 18.16 6.78
N ALA A 216 -6.63 19.07 7.44
CA ALA A 216 -6.15 20.43 7.68
C ALA A 216 -4.84 20.50 8.51
N VAL A 217 -4.58 19.48 9.33
CA VAL A 217 -3.36 19.39 10.15
C VAL A 217 -2.25 18.63 9.42
N HIS A 218 -2.60 17.52 8.78
CA HIS A 218 -1.62 16.54 8.30
C HIS A 218 -1.25 16.67 6.82
N CYS A 219 -2.09 17.28 5.98
CA CYS A 219 -1.75 17.51 4.57
C CYS A 219 -0.44 18.30 4.38
N PRO A 220 -0.16 19.39 5.13
CA PRO A 220 1.12 20.10 5.04
C PRO A 220 2.35 19.22 5.31
N HIS A 221 2.19 18.10 6.02
CA HIS A 221 3.30 17.20 6.35
C HIS A 221 3.65 16.20 5.24
N THR A 222 2.89 16.21 4.14
CA THR A 222 3.11 15.35 2.98
C THR A 222 4.06 15.98 1.93
N LEU A 223 4.44 17.24 2.11
CA LEU A 223 5.31 18.02 1.21
C LEU A 223 6.78 17.90 1.58
N GLN A 224 7.71 17.97 0.62
CA GLN A 224 9.16 17.93 0.85
C GLN A 224 9.61 18.71 2.10
N ASP A 225 9.18 19.95 2.23
CA ASP A 225 9.46 20.81 3.38
C ASP A 225 8.50 20.55 4.55
N SER A 226 8.60 19.36 5.16
CA SER A 226 7.76 18.91 6.27
C SER A 226 8.58 18.82 7.57
N PRO A 227 8.39 19.72 8.56
CA PRO A 227 9.13 19.67 9.82
C PRO A 227 9.10 18.32 10.57
N PRO A 228 8.00 17.52 10.59
CA PRO A 228 8.06 16.19 11.21
C PRO A 228 8.83 15.16 10.36
N CYS A 229 8.88 15.33 9.03
CA CYS A 229 9.57 14.41 8.13
C CYS A 229 10.87 14.99 7.57
N MET A 230 11.69 15.62 8.42
CA MET A 230 12.98 16.25 8.09
C MET A 230 14.00 16.08 9.20
#